data_AF-A0A2K3MJ84-F1
#
_entry.id   AF-A0A2K3MJ84-F1
#
_cell.length_a   1.000
_cell.length_b   1.000
_cell.length_c   1.000
_cell.angle_alpha   90.00
_cell.angle_beta   90.00
_cell.angle_gamma   90.00
#
_symmetry.space_group_name_H-M   'P 1'
#
loop_
_entity.id
_entity.type
_entity.pdbx_description
1 polymer ?
#
loop_
_entity_poly.entity_id
_entity_poly.type
_entity_poly.pdbx_seq_one_letter_code
_entity_poly.pdbx_strand_id
1 'polypeptide(L)'
;IGFFPSEKAFALRYQTAGMLDNVLRQGVLGEDDTGEESPRNLKLPSRRPSIVCENCLYSLQRDKRARAFHILEPRGTVDMLIIFLEERSEGPHPLLDSSKDTKNRITPFLGKWKGHSVTKRSGVYGATIAEADTVVLHEMNDNGQLIQVY
;
A
#
# COMPACT_ATOMS: atom_id res chain seq x y z
N ILE A 1 14.22 -6.69 2.32
CA ILE A 1 13.91 -5.29 2.72
C ILE A 1 14.51 -4.34 1.69
N GLY A 2 13.77 -3.34 1.23
CA GLY A 2 14.32 -2.12 0.66
C GLY A 2 14.13 -1.02 1.69
N PHE A 3 15.20 -0.34 2.11
CA PHE A 3 15.13 0.63 3.21
C PHE A 3 15.74 1.96 2.78
N PHE A 4 15.00 3.03 3.05
CA PHE A 4 15.31 4.40 2.63
C PHE A 4 15.26 5.30 3.88
N PRO A 5 16.37 5.38 4.64
CA PRO A 5 16.38 6.09 5.92
C PRO A 5 16.11 7.59 5.75
N SER A 6 16.76 8.21 4.77
CA SER A 6 16.65 9.65 4.51
C SER A 6 15.28 10.03 3.97
N GLU A 7 14.73 9.20 3.09
CA GLU A 7 13.43 9.41 2.44
C GLU A 7 12.25 8.93 3.31
N LYS A 8 12.54 8.33 4.47
CA LYS A 8 11.57 7.74 5.40
C LYS A 8 10.58 6.81 4.68
N ALA A 9 11.11 5.77 4.05
CA ALA A 9 10.32 4.76 3.35
C ALA A 9 10.94 3.36 3.46
N PHE A 10 10.11 2.33 3.32
CA PHE A 10 10.60 0.96 3.23
C PHE A 10 9.67 0.04 2.43
N ALA A 11 10.22 -1.09 1.98
CA ALA A 11 9.49 -2.19 1.36
C ALA A 11 9.89 -3.54 1.96
N LEU A 12 8.91 -4.39 2.24
CA LEU A 12 9.08 -5.72 2.82
C LEU A 12 8.33 -6.78 2.02
N ARG A 13 8.89 -7.99 2.00
CA ARG A 13 8.22 -9.19 1.47
C ARG A 13 7.84 -10.08 2.65
N TYR A 14 6.60 -10.53 2.66
CA TYR A 14 6.10 -11.54 3.59
C TYR A 14 5.98 -12.88 2.88
N GLN A 15 6.18 -13.96 3.64
CA GLN A 15 6.03 -15.33 3.12
C GLN A 15 4.55 -15.73 2.99
N THR A 16 3.69 -15.15 3.83
CA THR A 16 2.27 -15.46 3.95
C THR A 16 1.48 -14.20 4.32
N ALA A 17 0.17 -14.21 4.04
CA ALA A 17 -0.77 -13.18 4.46
C ALA A 17 -1.44 -13.49 5.82
N GLY A 18 -0.96 -14.48 6.58
CA GLY A 18 -1.61 -14.96 7.81
C GLY A 18 -1.83 -13.88 8.88
N MET A 19 -0.92 -12.91 9.02
CA MET A 19 -1.16 -11.76 9.90
C MET A 19 -2.39 -10.94 9.47
N LEU A 20 -2.57 -10.74 8.17
CA LEU A 20 -3.69 -9.98 7.60
C LEU A 20 -5.00 -10.78 7.66
N ASP A 21 -4.93 -12.12 7.50
CA ASP A 21 -6.06 -13.02 7.71
C ASP A 21 -6.62 -12.87 9.14
N ASN A 22 -5.75 -12.94 10.15
CA ASN A 22 -6.14 -12.79 11.54
C ASN A 22 -6.71 -11.41 11.84
N VAL A 23 -6.11 -10.33 11.31
CA VAL A 23 -6.63 -8.96 11.49
C VAL A 23 -8.06 -8.84 10.96
N LEU A 24 -8.35 -9.43 9.79
CA LEU A 24 -9.69 -9.42 9.20
C LEU A 24 -10.69 -10.27 10.01
N ARG A 25 -10.28 -11.46 10.43
CA ARG A 25 -11.13 -12.36 11.24
C ARG A 25 -11.52 -11.70 12.56
N GLN A 26 -10.53 -11.28 13.33
CA GLN A 26 -10.77 -10.70 14.65
C GLN A 26 -11.51 -9.36 14.56
N GLY A 27 -11.17 -8.53 13.56
CA GLY A 27 -11.80 -7.23 13.36
C GLY A 27 -13.24 -7.29 12.84
N VAL A 28 -13.68 -8.40 12.24
CA VAL A 28 -15.03 -8.53 11.65
C VAL A 28 -15.91 -9.56 12.35
N LEU A 29 -15.34 -10.71 12.75
CA LEU A 29 -16.05 -11.83 13.36
C LEU A 29 -15.99 -11.80 14.90
N GLY A 30 -15.01 -11.07 15.46
CA GLY A 30 -14.77 -10.99 16.90
C GLY A 30 -13.76 -12.02 17.41
N GLU A 31 -13.50 -11.97 18.72
CA GLU A 31 -12.47 -12.77 19.39
C GLU A 31 -12.81 -14.25 19.50
N ASP A 32 -14.10 -14.60 19.41
CA ASP A 32 -14.61 -15.97 19.53
C ASP A 32 -14.49 -16.79 18.22
N ASP A 33 -13.96 -16.21 17.13
CA ASP A 33 -13.73 -16.95 15.88
C ASP A 33 -12.67 -18.05 16.07
N THR A 34 -13.07 -19.31 15.86
CA THR A 34 -12.19 -20.47 16.01
C THR A 34 -11.25 -20.67 14.82
N GLY A 35 -11.47 -19.95 13.71
CA GLY A 35 -10.64 -20.03 12.51
C GLY A 35 -10.83 -21.31 11.68
N GLU A 36 -11.63 -22.27 12.15
CA GLU A 36 -11.84 -23.58 11.51
C GLU A 36 -12.70 -23.47 10.24
N GLU A 37 -13.69 -22.58 10.24
CA GLU A 37 -14.52 -22.30 9.07
C GLU A 37 -14.06 -21.04 8.31
N SER A 38 -14.24 -21.06 6.99
CA SER A 38 -14.09 -19.89 6.14
C SER A 38 -15.48 -19.27 5.93
N PRO A 39 -15.80 -18.14 6.60
CA PRO A 39 -17.09 -17.49 6.45
C PRO A 39 -17.34 -17.07 5.00
N ARG A 40 -18.57 -17.27 4.50
CA ARG A 40 -18.91 -16.98 3.10
C ARG A 40 -18.96 -15.48 2.78
N ASN A 41 -19.17 -14.63 3.77
CA ASN A 41 -19.41 -13.19 3.60
C ASN A 41 -18.19 -12.32 3.93
N LEU A 42 -17.03 -12.92 4.22
CA LEU A 42 -15.78 -12.21 4.49
C LEU A 42 -14.73 -12.66 3.50
N LYS A 43 -14.18 -11.71 2.73
CA LYS A 43 -13.07 -11.98 1.82
C LYS A 43 -11.79 -12.09 2.66
N LEU A 44 -11.25 -13.30 2.74
CA LEU A 44 -9.96 -13.59 3.34
C LEU A 44 -8.89 -13.75 2.25
N PRO A 45 -7.61 -13.43 2.55
CA PRO A 45 -6.53 -13.63 1.61
C PRO A 45 -6.31 -15.12 1.34
N SER A 46 -5.81 -15.44 0.15
CA SER A 46 -5.43 -16.81 -0.20
C SER A 46 -4.44 -17.42 0.81
N ARG A 47 -4.62 -18.70 1.19
CA ARG A 47 -3.72 -19.41 2.13
C ARG A 47 -2.27 -19.50 1.64
N ARG A 48 -2.06 -19.53 0.32
CA ARG A 48 -0.75 -19.62 -0.34
C ARG A 48 -0.62 -18.54 -1.41
N PRO A 49 -0.49 -17.26 -1.02
CA PRO A 49 -0.37 -16.17 -1.98
C PRO A 49 0.94 -16.31 -2.75
N SER A 50 0.97 -15.87 -4.00
CA SER A 50 2.22 -15.84 -4.78
C SER A 50 3.16 -14.73 -4.30
N ILE A 51 2.57 -13.58 -3.93
CA ILE A 51 3.29 -12.41 -3.43
C ILE A 51 2.47 -11.76 -2.31
N VAL A 52 3.16 -11.39 -1.24
CA VAL A 52 2.69 -10.45 -0.22
C VAL A 52 3.77 -9.39 -0.05
N CYS A 53 3.50 -8.18 -0.51
CA CYS A 53 4.44 -7.08 -0.52
C CYS A 53 3.88 -5.90 0.27
N GLU A 54 4.63 -5.42 1.24
CA GLU A 54 4.34 -4.20 1.99
C GLU A 54 5.22 -3.06 1.48
N ASN A 55 4.63 -1.90 1.25
CA ASN A 55 5.34 -0.64 1.03
C ASN A 55 4.85 0.38 2.07
N CYS A 56 5.79 1.05 2.72
CA CYS A 56 5.51 2.03 3.76
C CYS A 56 6.08 3.39 3.39
N LEU A 57 5.23 4.41 3.49
CA LEU A 57 5.61 5.82 3.38
C LEU A 57 5.27 6.55 4.67
N TYR A 58 6.19 7.39 5.13
CA TYR A 58 5.97 8.26 6.27
C TYR A 58 5.58 9.67 5.81
N SER A 59 4.71 10.33 6.56
CA SER A 59 4.44 11.75 6.36
C SER A 59 5.66 12.57 6.75
N LEU A 60 5.91 13.63 5.97
CA LEU A 60 6.96 14.61 6.30
C LEU A 60 6.48 15.64 7.33
N GLN A 61 5.17 15.81 7.48
CA GLN A 61 4.55 16.86 8.30
C GLN A 61 4.13 16.36 9.69
N ARG A 62 3.78 15.08 9.83
CA ARG A 62 3.30 14.48 11.08
C ARG A 62 3.97 13.13 11.30
N ASP A 63 3.97 12.64 12.53
CA ASP A 63 4.42 11.27 12.86
C ASP A 63 3.33 10.24 12.46
N LYS A 64 3.08 10.19 11.15
CA LYS A 64 2.12 9.31 10.49
C LYS A 64 2.82 8.45 9.47
N ARG A 65 2.28 7.27 9.22
CA ARG A 65 2.68 6.43 8.09
C ARG A 65 1.50 5.69 7.49
N ALA A 66 1.63 5.37 6.22
CA ALA A 66 0.73 4.49 5.50
C ALA A 66 1.51 3.24 5.09
N ARG A 67 1.02 2.06 5.48
CA ARG A 67 1.57 0.75 5.08
C ARG A 67 0.60 0.08 4.14
N ALA A 68 0.95 0.01 2.86
CA ALA A 68 0.13 -0.59 1.81
C ALA A 68 0.61 -2.00 1.47
N PHE A 69 -0.30 -2.96 1.50
CA PHE A 69 -0.08 -4.36 1.19
C PHE A 69 -0.71 -4.71 -0.15
N HIS A 70 0.10 -5.27 -1.05
CA HIS A 70 -0.37 -5.95 -2.26
C HIS A 70 -0.34 -7.46 -1.99
N ILE A 71 -1.50 -8.10 -2.12
CA ILE A 71 -1.66 -9.55 -1.97
C ILE A 71 -2.09 -10.11 -3.32
N LEU A 72 -1.30 -11.02 -3.87
CA LEU A 72 -1.60 -11.69 -5.13
C LEU A 72 -2.00 -13.13 -4.84
N GLU A 73 -3.04 -13.60 -5.52
CA GLU A 73 -3.47 -15.00 -5.50
C GLU A 73 -2.35 -15.91 -6.03
N PRO A 74 -2.41 -17.24 -5.81
CA PRO A 74 -1.39 -18.18 -6.31
C PRO A 74 -1.07 -18.05 -7.81
N ARG A 75 -2.07 -17.64 -8.61
CA ARG A 75 -1.97 -17.42 -10.06
C ARG A 75 -1.33 -16.08 -10.47
N GLY A 76 -1.01 -15.21 -9.51
CA GLY A 76 -0.38 -13.91 -9.75
C GLY A 76 -1.34 -12.75 -10.04
N THR A 77 -2.65 -12.96 -9.94
CA THR A 77 -3.65 -11.88 -10.04
C THR A 77 -3.82 -11.19 -8.69
N VAL A 78 -4.12 -9.89 -8.68
CA VAL A 78 -4.38 -9.15 -7.43
C VAL A 78 -5.60 -9.73 -6.72
N ASP A 79 -5.40 -10.16 -5.47
CA ASP A 79 -6.43 -10.70 -4.57
C ASP A 79 -7.09 -9.58 -3.78
N MET A 80 -6.25 -8.78 -3.11
CA MET A 80 -6.66 -7.76 -2.15
C MET A 80 -5.58 -6.69 -2.00
N LEU A 81 -6.02 -5.47 -1.71
CA LEU A 81 -5.18 -4.36 -1.27
C LEU A 81 -5.58 -3.98 0.15
N ILE A 82 -4.62 -3.89 1.06
CA ILE A 82 -4.85 -3.44 2.46
C ILE A 82 -3.99 -2.21 2.72
N ILE A 83 -4.54 -1.21 3.40
CA ILE A 83 -3.82 -0.01 3.82
C ILE A 83 -3.99 0.15 5.33
N PHE A 84 -2.88 0.12 6.06
CA PHE A 84 -2.85 0.60 7.44
C PHE A 84 -2.47 2.07 7.43
N LEU A 85 -3.37 2.92 7.90
CA LEU A 85 -3.07 4.30 8.22
C LEU A 85 -2.80 4.39 9.72
N GLU A 86 -1.62 4.87 10.09
CA GLU A 86 -1.15 4.86 11.48
C GLU A 86 -0.64 6.26 11.85
N GLU A 87 -0.97 6.70 13.06
CA GLU A 87 -0.45 7.91 13.67
C GLU A 87 0.11 7.53 15.04
N ARG A 88 1.34 7.94 15.34
CA ARG A 88 1.94 7.73 16.66
C ARG A 88 1.44 8.81 17.62
N SER A 89 0.19 8.71 18.03
CA SER A 89 -0.43 9.59 19.03
C SER A 89 -1.47 8.81 19.85
N GLU A 90 -1.77 9.31 21.06
CA GLU A 90 -2.88 8.83 21.90
C GLU A 90 -4.25 9.38 21.41
N GLY A 91 -4.28 9.99 20.22
CA GLY A 91 -5.46 10.61 19.65
C GLY A 91 -6.44 9.62 19.03
N PRO A 92 -7.53 10.10 18.43
CA PRO A 92 -8.48 9.24 17.73
C PRO A 92 -7.80 8.48 16.58
N HIS A 93 -8.33 7.30 16.25
CA HIS A 93 -7.84 6.52 15.12
C HIS A 93 -7.82 7.36 13.83
N PRO A 94 -6.72 7.32 13.05
CA PRO A 94 -6.60 8.13 11.86
C PRO A 94 -7.62 7.65 10.82
N LEU A 95 -8.36 8.60 10.26
CA LEU A 95 -9.35 8.34 9.24
C LEU A 95 -8.78 8.72 7.88
N LEU A 96 -8.96 7.83 6.90
CA LEU A 96 -8.80 8.22 5.51
C LEU A 96 -9.96 9.16 5.16
N ASP A 97 -9.64 10.27 4.50
CA ASP A 97 -10.68 11.19 4.05
C ASP A 97 -11.62 10.45 3.08
N SER A 98 -12.89 10.38 3.47
CA SER A 98 -13.95 9.79 2.67
C SER A 98 -14.78 10.85 1.95
N SER A 99 -14.29 12.09 1.84
CA SER A 99 -15.01 13.19 1.22
C SER A 99 -15.57 12.75 -0.14
N LYS A 100 -16.90 12.73 -0.21
CA LYS A 100 -17.66 12.36 -1.42
C LYS A 100 -17.58 13.47 -2.49
N ASP A 101 -16.90 14.57 -2.19
CA ASP A 101 -16.85 15.78 -3.02
C ASP A 101 -15.96 15.64 -4.26
N THR A 102 -15.05 14.68 -4.29
CA THR A 102 -14.31 14.37 -5.53
C THR A 102 -15.12 13.43 -6.40
N LYS A 103 -15.79 13.97 -7.42
CA LYS A 103 -16.43 13.19 -8.50
C LYS A 103 -15.49 12.15 -9.13
N ASN A 104 -14.18 12.38 -9.09
CA ASN A 104 -13.17 11.45 -9.55
C ASN A 104 -11.92 11.49 -8.65
N ARG A 105 -11.52 10.33 -8.11
CA ARG A 105 -10.34 10.20 -7.23
C ARG A 105 -9.02 10.33 -7.98
N ILE A 106 -9.01 10.24 -9.32
CA ILE A 106 -7.78 10.40 -10.11
C ILE A 106 -7.38 11.87 -10.28
N THR A 107 -8.33 12.80 -10.16
CA THR A 107 -8.11 14.23 -10.45
C THR A 107 -6.90 14.83 -9.72
N PRO A 108 -6.66 14.56 -8.42
CA PRO A 108 -5.49 15.08 -7.71
C PRO A 108 -4.16 14.53 -8.22
N PHE A 109 -4.17 13.45 -9.01
CA PHE A 109 -2.98 12.81 -9.58
C PHE A 109 -2.72 13.22 -11.03
N LEU A 110 -3.66 13.91 -11.69
CA LEU A 110 -3.48 14.42 -13.05
C LEU A 110 -2.55 15.65 -13.05
N GLY A 111 -1.82 15.82 -14.14
CA GLY A 111 -0.86 16.91 -14.36
C GLY A 111 0.59 16.42 -14.41
N LYS A 112 1.50 17.38 -14.34
CA LYS A 112 2.95 17.16 -14.46
C LYS A 112 3.60 17.15 -13.07
N TRP A 113 4.18 16.02 -12.72
CA TRP A 113 4.93 15.80 -11.50
C TRP A 113 6.42 15.83 -11.82
N LYS A 114 7.19 16.62 -11.09
CA LYS A 114 8.66 16.63 -11.18
C LYS A 114 9.23 16.30 -9.82
N GLY A 115 10.29 15.52 -9.79
CA GLY A 115 10.91 15.12 -8.53
C GLY A 115 12.26 14.46 -8.74
N HIS A 116 12.68 13.73 -7.72
CA HIS A 116 13.93 13.01 -7.68
C HIS A 116 13.66 11.58 -7.18
N SER A 117 14.38 10.61 -7.72
CA SER A 117 14.23 9.20 -7.38
C SER A 117 15.58 8.59 -7.00
N VAL A 118 15.53 7.70 -5.99
CA VAL A 118 16.69 6.93 -5.52
C VAL A 118 16.32 5.46 -5.59
N THR A 119 17.11 4.67 -6.31
CA THR A 119 16.94 3.23 -6.42
C THR A 119 17.98 2.52 -5.55
N LYS A 120 17.52 1.73 -4.58
CA LYS A 120 18.39 0.94 -3.71
C LYS A 120 18.27 -0.55 -3.99
N ARG A 121 19.40 -1.26 -3.93
CA ARG A 121 19.44 -2.72 -3.94
C ARG A 121 18.73 -3.24 -2.69
N SER A 122 17.84 -4.20 -2.85
CA SER A 122 17.22 -4.88 -1.71
C SER A 122 18.25 -5.67 -0.89
N GLY A 123 18.00 -5.76 0.41
CA GLY A 123 18.92 -6.30 1.41
C GLY A 123 19.27 -5.25 2.46
N VAL A 124 19.74 -5.69 3.63
CA VAL A 124 20.04 -4.82 4.78
C VAL A 124 21.08 -3.75 4.42
N TYR A 125 22.04 -4.08 3.54
CA TYR A 125 23.07 -3.14 3.10
C TYR A 125 22.52 -1.94 2.31
N GLY A 126 21.45 -2.11 1.52
CA GLY A 126 20.74 -0.99 0.90
C GLY A 126 21.57 -0.11 -0.05
N ALA A 127 22.52 -0.69 -0.79
CA ALA A 127 23.38 0.06 -1.72
C ALA A 127 22.54 0.88 -2.71
N THR A 128 22.87 2.16 -2.90
CA THR A 128 22.30 2.96 -3.99
C THR A 128 22.81 2.43 -5.32
N ILE A 129 21.88 2.09 -6.22
CA ILE A 129 22.16 1.60 -7.58
C ILE A 129 22.11 2.77 -8.56
N ALA A 130 21.11 3.65 -8.43
CA ALA A 130 20.87 4.75 -9.34
C ALA A 130 20.14 5.89 -8.63
N GLU A 131 20.38 7.10 -9.09
CA GLU A 131 19.64 8.31 -8.73
C GLU A 131 19.31 9.05 -10.03
N ALA A 132 18.12 9.64 -10.10
CA ALA A 132 17.67 10.35 -11.29
C ALA A 132 16.61 11.40 -10.95
N ASP A 133 16.69 12.53 -11.64
CA ASP A 133 15.58 13.48 -11.70
C ASP A 133 14.46 12.90 -12.56
N THR A 134 13.23 12.95 -12.06
CA THR A 134 12.07 12.32 -12.70
C THR A 134 11.03 13.36 -13.09
N VAL A 135 10.38 13.11 -14.22
CA VAL A 135 9.23 13.88 -14.68
C VAL A 135 8.15 12.91 -15.13
N VAL A 136 7.01 12.91 -14.45
CA VAL A 136 5.86 12.06 -14.78
C VAL A 136 4.69 12.96 -15.19
N LEU A 137 4.10 12.68 -16.34
CA LEU A 137 2.88 13.35 -16.81
C LEU A 137 1.72 12.37 -16.79
N HIS A 138 0.66 12.71 -16.06
CA HIS A 138 -0.61 11.97 -16.05
C HIS A 138 -1.71 12.83 -16.66
N GLU A 139 -2.28 12.41 -17.78
CA GLU A 139 -3.39 13.10 -18.45
C GLU A 139 -4.57 12.16 -18.64
N MET A 140 -5.78 12.71 -18.62
CA MET A 140 -6.98 11.96 -18.97
C MET A 140 -7.66 12.69 -20.11
N ASN A 141 -7.88 12.01 -21.23
CA ASN A 141 -8.58 12.60 -22.36
C ASN A 141 -10.10 12.60 -22.12
N ASP A 142 -10.85 13.28 -23.00
CA ASP A 142 -12.31 13.40 -22.89
C ASP A 142 -13.05 12.05 -22.99
N ASN A 143 -12.39 11.01 -23.51
CA ASN A 143 -12.91 9.64 -23.56
C ASN A 143 -12.64 8.84 -22.27
N GLY A 144 -12.04 9.46 -21.25
CA GLY A 144 -11.70 8.82 -19.98
C GLY A 144 -10.46 7.91 -20.04
N GLN A 145 -9.66 7.98 -21.10
CA GLN A 145 -8.42 7.21 -21.21
C GLN A 145 -7.28 7.93 -20.49
N LEU A 146 -6.59 7.20 -19.60
CA LEU A 146 -5.41 7.69 -18.90
C LEU A 146 -4.16 7.53 -19.78
N ILE A 147 -3.43 8.63 -19.97
CA ILE A 147 -2.14 8.68 -20.65
C ILE A 147 -1.07 8.96 -19.59
N GLN A 148 -0.02 8.13 -19.55
CA GLN A 148 1.10 8.30 -18.64
C GLN A 148 2.41 8.33 -19.44
N VAL A 149 3.19 9.41 -19.26
CA VAL A 149 4.53 9.59 -19.87
C VAL A 149 5.56 9.74 -18.75
N TYR A 150 6.69 9.03 -18.87
CA TYR A 150 7.78 8.97 -17.89
C TYR A 150 9.13 9.36 -18.52
#